data_AF-A0A7V4P8C7-F1
#
_entry.id   AF-A0A7V4P8C7-F1
#
_cell.length_a   1.000
_cell.length_b   1.000
_cell.length_c   1.000
_cell.angle_alpha   90.00
_cell.angle_beta   90.00
_cell.angle_gamma   90.00
#
_symmetry.space_group_name_H-M   'P 1'
#
loop_
_entity.id
_entity.type
_entity.pdbx_description
1 polymer ?
#
loop_
_entity_poly.entity_id
_entity_poly.type
_entity_poly.pdbx_seq_one_letter_code
_entity_poly.pdbx_strand_id
1 'polypeptide(L)'
;MPATSFELACRGCGWRTVCGRDDAITRLRLLGHLRREPNPDDELLAALFLDAAPRMTCPVCKEMHLAAVPAEEADRDSEWQS
;
A
#
# COMPACT_ATOMS: atom_id res chain seq x y z
N MET A 1 -11.55 -11.29 -10.98
CA MET A 1 -10.80 -11.26 -9.70
C MET A 1 -10.59 -9.79 -9.41
N PRO A 2 -11.14 -9.21 -8.33
CA PRO A 2 -10.89 -7.81 -8.02
C PRO A 2 -9.38 -7.63 -7.83
N ALA A 3 -8.83 -6.63 -8.50
CA ALA A 3 -7.40 -6.32 -8.42
C ALA A 3 -7.19 -5.41 -7.22
N THR A 4 -6.85 -5.98 -6.06
CA THR A 4 -6.49 -5.19 -4.89
C THR A 4 -5.27 -4.35 -5.23
N SER A 5 -5.49 -3.05 -5.39
CA SER A 5 -4.46 -2.06 -5.63
C SER A 5 -4.39 -1.12 -4.44
N PHE A 6 -3.23 -0.51 -4.22
CA PHE A 6 -2.94 0.35 -3.09
C PHE A 6 -2.41 1.68 -3.60
N GLU A 7 -2.96 2.79 -3.13
CA GLU A 7 -2.37 4.10 -3.36
C GLU A 7 -1.34 4.39 -2.27
N LEU A 8 -0.11 4.67 -2.69
CA LEU A 8 0.96 5.17 -1.82
C LEU A 8 1.11 6.68 -2.02
N ALA A 9 1.06 7.43 -0.93
CA ALA A 9 1.24 8.87 -0.92
C ALA A 9 2.31 9.28 0.10
N CYS A 10 3.29 10.07 -0.33
CA CYS A 10 4.29 10.66 0.56
C CYS A 10 3.77 11.99 1.11
N ARG A 11 3.70 12.10 2.44
CA ARG A 11 3.33 13.35 3.12
C ARG A 11 4.43 14.42 3.10
N GLY A 12 5.68 14.03 2.82
CA GLY A 12 6.82 14.95 2.81
C GLY A 12 7.01 15.73 1.51
N CYS A 13 6.82 15.08 0.35
CA CYS A 13 7.03 15.70 -0.96
C CYS A 13 5.79 15.70 -1.88
N GLY A 14 4.69 15.08 -1.45
CA GLY A 14 3.48 14.97 -2.24
C GLY A 14 3.52 13.90 -3.35
N TRP A 15 4.59 13.10 -3.41
CA TRP A 15 4.68 11.98 -4.36
C TRP A 15 3.53 10.99 -4.15
N ARG A 16 2.90 10.52 -5.23
CA ARG A 16 1.86 9.49 -5.20
C ARG A 16 2.09 8.44 -6.27
N THR A 17 1.72 7.20 -5.99
CA THR A 17 1.73 6.11 -6.97
C THR A 17 0.68 5.07 -6.61
N VAL A 18 0.26 4.29 -7.61
CA VAL A 18 -0.60 3.13 -7.40
C VAL A 18 0.28 1.89 -7.49
N CYS A 19 0.23 1.05 -6.46
CA CYS A 19 0.87 -0.27 -6.43
C CYS A 19 -0.20 -1.34 -6.59
N GLY A 20 -0.03 -2.22 -7.57
CA GLY A 20 -0.88 -3.40 -7.68
C GLY A 20 -0.59 -4.44 -6.60
N ARG A 21 -1.42 -5.48 -6.52
CA ARG A 21 -1.24 -6.62 -5.62
C ARG A 21 0.17 -7.23 -5.71
N ASP A 22 0.66 -7.48 -6.92
CA ASP A 22 2.00 -8.08 -7.13
C ASP A 22 3.14 -7.18 -6.63
N ASP A 23 3.02 -5.87 -6.83
CA ASP A 23 3.99 -4.90 -6.32
C ASP A 23 3.99 -4.84 -4.79
N ALA A 24 2.80 -4.87 -4.19
CA ALA A 24 2.64 -4.88 -2.74
C ALA A 24 3.25 -6.16 -2.12
N ILE A 25 2.98 -7.33 -2.71
CA ILE A 25 3.57 -8.61 -2.31
C ILE A 25 5.10 -8.54 -2.41
N THR A 26 5.63 -8.03 -3.52
CA THR A 26 7.08 -7.91 -3.74
C THR A 26 7.73 -7.03 -2.69
N ARG A 27 7.14 -5.87 -2.39
CA ARG A 27 7.63 -4.95 -1.35
C ARG A 27 7.58 -5.58 0.05
N LEU A 28 6.49 -6.24 0.41
CA LEU A 28 6.36 -6.91 1.71
C LEU A 28 7.34 -8.08 1.85
N ARG A 29 7.64 -8.79 0.76
CA ARG A 29 8.70 -9.81 0.73
C ARG A 29 10.08 -9.21 0.95
N LEU A 30 10.38 -8.07 0.34
CA LEU A 30 11.64 -7.35 0.56
C LEU A 30 11.80 -6.89 2.01
N LEU A 31 10.69 -6.48 2.65
CA LEU A 31 10.66 -6.12 4.07
C LEU A 31 10.67 -7.35 5.01
N GLY A 32 10.58 -8.57 4.47
CA GLY A 32 10.63 -9.81 5.24
C GLY A 32 9.31 -10.25 5.88
N HIS A 33 8.20 -9.53 5.64
CA HIS A 33 6.90 -9.82 6.26
C HIS A 33 6.22 -11.08 5.68
N LEU A 34 6.52 -11.46 4.44
CA LEU A 34 5.85 -12.59 3.74
C LEU A 34 6.73 -13.83 3.55
N ARG A 35 7.71 -14.07 4.42
CA ARG A 35 8.62 -15.24 4.26
C ARG A 35 7.96 -16.60 4.45
N ARG A 36 6.84 -16.69 5.18
CA ARG A 36 6.18 -17.96 5.56
C ARG A 36 4.79 -18.16 4.95
N GLU A 37 4.21 -17.12 4.36
CA GLU A 37 2.88 -17.16 3.75
C GLU A 37 3.01 -16.94 2.23
N PRO A 38 2.95 -18.01 1.41
CA PRO A 38 3.18 -17.90 -0.03
C PRO A 38 2.05 -17.18 -0.77
N ASN A 39 0.83 -17.20 -0.22
CA ASN A 39 -0.35 -16.59 -0.83
C ASN A 39 -1.19 -15.85 0.23
N PRO A 40 -0.76 -14.66 0.69
CA PRO A 40 -1.57 -13.85 1.59
C PRO A 40 -2.88 -13.47 0.90
N ASP A 41 -3.99 -13.59 1.62
CA ASP A 41 -5.28 -13.05 1.23
C ASP A 41 -5.23 -11.52 1.13
N ASP A 42 -6.20 -10.93 0.41
CA ASP A 42 -6.22 -9.49 0.13
C ASP A 42 -6.32 -8.64 1.42
N GLU A 43 -7.05 -9.13 2.42
CA GLU A 43 -7.24 -8.46 3.71
C GLU A 43 -5.94 -8.44 4.52
N LEU A 44 -5.24 -9.58 4.63
CA LEU A 44 -3.93 -9.65 5.25
C LEU A 44 -2.89 -8.80 4.51
N LEU A 45 -2.92 -8.82 3.18
CA LEU A 45 -2.02 -8.02 2.36
C LEU A 45 -2.23 -6.53 2.65
N ALA A 46 -3.48 -6.07 2.70
CA ALA A 46 -3.83 -4.70 3.02
C ALA A 46 -3.34 -4.31 4.42
N ALA A 47 -3.66 -5.11 5.44
CA ALA A 47 -3.24 -4.85 6.81
C ALA A 47 -1.72 -4.73 6.95
N LEU A 48 -0.97 -5.66 6.36
CA LEU A 48 0.49 -5.64 6.37
C LEU A 48 1.07 -4.46 5.60
N PHE A 49 0.48 -4.12 4.45
CA PHE A 49 0.96 -3.03 3.61
C PHE A 49 0.73 -1.67 4.28
N LEU A 50 -0.43 -1.48 4.90
CA LEU A 50 -0.79 -0.29 5.68
C LEU A 50 0.15 -0.10 6.89
N ASP A 51 0.44 -1.17 7.64
CA ASP A 51 1.36 -1.13 8.78
C ASP A 51 2.83 -0.90 8.37
N ALA A 52 3.23 -1.43 7.21
CA ALA A 52 4.57 -1.27 6.69
C ALA A 52 4.81 0.10 6.03
N ALA A 53 3.79 0.73 5.44
CA ALA A 53 3.88 1.99 4.72
C ALA A 53 4.64 3.11 5.46
N PRO A 54 4.36 3.44 6.74
CA PRO A 54 5.09 4.49 7.45
C PRO A 54 6.58 4.19 7.64
N ARG A 55 6.99 2.92 7.51
CA ARG A 55 8.38 2.47 7.61
C ARG A 55 9.07 2.42 6.24
N MET A 56 8.32 2.61 5.15
CA MET A 56 8.86 2.64 3.80
C MET A 56 9.48 4.01 3.50
N THR A 57 10.57 3.98 2.74
CA THR A 57 11.26 5.19 2.29
C THR A 57 10.64 5.72 1.00
N CYS A 58 10.33 7.02 0.96
CA CYS A 58 9.90 7.67 -0.28
C CYS A 58 11.02 7.59 -1.34
N PRO A 59 10.75 7.13 -2.57
CA PRO A 59 11.78 7.06 -3.61
C PRO A 59 12.29 8.44 -4.03
N VAL A 60 11.49 9.50 -3.85
CA VAL A 60 11.78 10.89 -4.23
C VAL A 60 12.55 11.62 -3.13
N CYS A 61 11.92 11.87 -1.97
CA CYS A 61 12.52 12.69 -0.92
C CYS A 61 13.32 11.89 0.12
N LYS A 62 13.32 10.56 0.05
CA LYS A 62 14.00 9.65 1.00
C LYS A 62 13.51 9.73 2.45
N GLU A 63 12.42 10.45 2.72
CA GLU A 63 11.76 10.48 4.02
C GLU A 63 10.87 9.25 4.26
N MET A 64 10.72 8.88 5.54
CA MET A 64 9.88 7.75 5.99
C MET A 64 8.49 8.24 6.42
N HIS A 65 7.77 8.88 5.49
CA HIS A 65 6.42 9.40 5.70
C HIS A 65 5.48 9.00 4.55
N LEU A 66 5.50 7.72 4.20
CA LEU A 66 4.57 7.14 3.23
C LEU A 66 3.28 6.70 3.95
N ALA A 67 2.15 7.07 3.36
CA ALA A 67 0.83 6.57 3.72
C ALA A 67 0.37 5.64 2.59
N ALA A 68 -0.17 4.47 2.94
CA ALA A 68 -0.85 3.60 2.00
C ALA A 68 -2.36 3.65 2.26
N VAL A 69 -3.16 3.49 1.22
CA VAL A 69 -4.63 3.33 1.30
C VAL A 69 -5.05 2.27 0.28
N PRO A 70 -5.94 1.31 0.59
CA PRO A 70 -6.45 0.37 -0.40
C PRO A 70 -7.37 1.10 -1.38
N ALA A 71 -7.21 0.84 -2.68
CA ALA A 71 -8.02 1.47 -3.73
C ALA A 71 -9.51 1.08 -3.63
N GLU A 72 -9.82 -0.12 -3.13
CA GLU A 72 -11.20 -0.56 -2.87
C GLU A 72 -11.91 0.27 -1.79
N GLU A 73 -11.15 0.95 -0.93
CA GLU A 73 -11.70 1.90 0.05
C GLU A 73 -11.73 3.33 -0.49
N ALA A 74 -10.78 3.70 -1.36
CA ALA A 74 -10.75 5.00 -2.03
C ALA A 74 -11.98 5.23 -2.93
N ASP A 75 -12.51 4.17 -3.57
CA ASP A 75 -13.76 4.25 -4.34
C ASP A 75 -15.00 4.43 -3.44
N ARG A 76 -15.01 3.88 -2.21
CA ARG A 76 -16.16 4.03 -1.29
C ARG A 76 -16.29 5.44 -0.69
N ASP A 77 -15.18 6.17 -0.56
CA ASP A 77 -15.20 7.55 -0.06
C ASP A 77 -15.59 8.58 -1.14
N SER A 78 -15.76 8.17 -2.40
CA SER A 78 -16.19 9.07 -3.48
C SER A 78 -17.72 9.22 -3.60
N GLU A 79 -18.52 8.52 -2.79
CA GLU A 79 -19.99 8.54 -2.83
C GLU A 79 -20.69 9.25 -1.65
N TRP A 80 -19.98 9.98 -0.78
CA TRP A 80 -20.57 10.63 0.40
C TRP A 80 -20.58 12.17 0.40
N GLN A 81 -20.58 12.83 -0.76
CA GLN A 81 -20.92 14.27 -0.85
C GLN A 81 -21.84 14.59 -2.04
N SER A 82 -23.08 14.08 -2.00
CA SER A 82 -24.17 14.62 -2.81
C SER A 82 -25.31 15.15 -1.94
#